data_AF-A0AAD9N7X2-F1
#
_entry.id   AF-A0AAD9N7X2-F1
#
_cell.length_a   1.000
_cell.length_b   1.000
_cell.length_c   1.000
_cell.angle_alpha   90.00
_cell.angle_beta   90.00
_cell.angle_gamma   90.00
#
_symmetry.space_group_name_H-M   'P 1'
#
loop_
_entity.id
_entity.type
_entity.pdbx_description
1 polymer ?
#
loop_
_entity_poly.entity_id
_entity_poly.type
_entity_poly.pdbx_seq_one_letter_code
_entity_poly.pdbx_strand_id
1 'polypeptide(L)'
;MNCLQKLEEHALRPKQAFYSRLKNENISDEDYTYYQRVWRDNNMKTMRDFLEWYNNRDVGPFLQAIAMQFDFYRQREIDMFKDGISVPGLTCCTYSMICRRRCISPSSMKQTKIYINYLKIISSVGQA
;
A
#
# COMPACT_ATOMS: atom_id res chain seq x y z
N MET A 1 16.37 -21.29 -18.87
CA MET A 1 16.21 -19.84 -18.61
C MET A 1 16.30 -19.60 -17.11
N ASN A 2 17.33 -18.90 -16.62
CA ASN A 2 17.43 -18.50 -15.21
C ASN A 2 16.49 -17.29 -14.94
N CYS A 3 16.05 -17.08 -13.69
CA CYS A 3 15.10 -16.03 -13.31
C CYS A 3 15.57 -14.61 -13.68
N LEU A 4 16.86 -14.31 -13.55
CA LEU A 4 17.42 -12.99 -13.87
C LEU A 4 17.50 -12.72 -15.38
N GLN A 5 17.68 -13.76 -16.19
CA GLN A 5 17.73 -13.61 -17.66
C GLN A 5 16.39 -13.12 -18.22
N LYS A 6 15.28 -13.37 -17.51
CA LYS A 6 13.95 -12.89 -17.89
C LYS A 6 13.81 -11.36 -17.85
N LEU A 7 14.72 -10.68 -17.15
CA LEU A 7 14.72 -9.21 -17.06
C LEU A 7 15.31 -8.56 -18.30
N GLU A 8 16.15 -9.28 -19.04
CA GLU A 8 16.80 -8.80 -20.26
C GLU A 8 15.94 -9.01 -21.52
N GLU A 9 14.71 -9.53 -21.37
CA GLU A 9 13.75 -9.67 -22.47
C GLU A 9 13.35 -8.30 -23.02
N HIS A 10 13.49 -8.10 -24.34
CA HIS A 10 13.28 -6.80 -25.00
C HIS A 10 11.84 -6.49 -25.44
N ALA A 11 10.89 -7.30 -24.98
CA ALA A 11 9.49 -7.14 -25.33
C ALA A 11 8.61 -7.36 -24.10
N LEU A 12 7.50 -6.64 -24.05
CA LEU A 12 6.44 -6.95 -23.09
C LEU A 12 5.96 -8.38 -23.34
N ARG A 13 5.84 -9.16 -22.27
CA ARG A 13 5.38 -10.53 -22.37
C ARG A 13 3.98 -10.63 -22.97
N PRO A 14 3.63 -11.73 -23.63
CA PRO A 14 2.28 -11.92 -24.17
C PRO A 14 1.24 -11.96 -23.05
N LYS A 15 0.00 -11.59 -23.36
CA LYS A 15 -1.13 -11.54 -22.41
C LYS A 15 -1.27 -12.82 -21.57
N GLN A 16 -1.06 -13.99 -22.18
CA GLN A 16 -1.14 -15.29 -21.52
C GLN A 16 -0.12 -15.48 -20.39
N ALA A 17 0.99 -14.73 -20.41
CA ALA A 17 2.00 -14.76 -19.36
C ALA A 17 1.56 -14.02 -18.08
N PHE A 18 0.44 -13.28 -18.12
CA PHE A 18 -0.14 -12.55 -16.99
C PHE A 18 -1.28 -13.30 -16.30
N TYR A 19 -1.38 -14.62 -16.50
CA TYR A 19 -2.39 -15.44 -15.84
C TYR A 19 -2.20 -15.46 -14.31
N SER A 20 -3.24 -15.04 -13.58
CA SER A 20 -3.25 -15.06 -12.12
C SER A 20 -3.86 -16.36 -11.62
N ARG A 21 -3.03 -17.21 -10.99
CA ARG A 21 -3.53 -18.42 -10.31
C ARG A 21 -4.48 -18.10 -9.15
N LEU A 22 -4.28 -16.97 -8.48
CA LEU A 22 -5.12 -16.56 -7.35
C LEU A 22 -6.54 -16.19 -7.80
N LYS A 23 -6.66 -15.50 -8.93
CA LYS A 23 -7.95 -15.07 -9.50
C LYS A 23 -8.50 -16.06 -10.53
N ASN A 24 -7.71 -17.07 -10.90
CA ASN A 24 -8.01 -18.06 -11.93
C ASN A 24 -8.35 -17.44 -13.30
N GLU A 25 -7.82 -16.25 -13.60
CA GLU A 25 -8.14 -15.46 -14.80
C GLU A 25 -6.87 -14.84 -15.40
N ASN A 26 -6.92 -14.54 -16.70
CA ASN A 26 -5.93 -13.67 -17.33
C ASN A 26 -6.24 -12.21 -17.03
N ILE A 27 -5.22 -11.37 -17.17
CA ILE A 27 -5.41 -9.92 -17.25
C ILE A 27 -6.50 -9.56 -18.28
N SER A 28 -7.27 -8.50 -18.03
CA SER A 28 -8.26 -7.97 -18.97
C SER A 28 -7.59 -7.47 -20.26
N ASP A 29 -8.35 -7.37 -21.35
CA ASP A 29 -7.82 -6.79 -22.61
C ASP A 29 -7.52 -5.30 -22.44
N GLU A 30 -8.33 -4.61 -21.65
CA GLU A 30 -8.19 -3.20 -21.32
C GLU A 30 -6.89 -2.93 -20.56
N ASP A 31 -6.62 -3.70 -19.49
CA ASP A 31 -5.41 -3.54 -18.69
C ASP A 31 -4.16 -3.92 -19.49
N TYR A 32 -4.23 -4.96 -20.32
CA TYR A 32 -3.11 -5.34 -21.17
C TYR A 32 -2.80 -4.25 -22.21
N THR A 33 -3.84 -3.68 -22.83
CA THR A 33 -3.70 -2.53 -23.75
C THR A 33 -3.09 -1.33 -23.03
N TYR A 34 -3.49 -1.08 -21.79
CA TYR A 34 -2.89 -0.03 -20.97
C TYR A 34 -1.38 -0.28 -20.74
N TYR A 35 -0.97 -1.49 -20.38
CA TYR A 35 0.45 -1.81 -20.20
C TYR A 35 1.26 -1.71 -21.50
N GLN A 36 0.67 -2.05 -22.65
CA GLN A 36 1.31 -1.82 -23.94
C GLN A 36 1.54 -0.34 -24.23
N ARG A 37 0.59 0.53 -23.86
CA ARG A 37 0.76 1.99 -23.96
C ARG A 37 1.85 2.47 -23.01
N VAL A 38 1.80 2.07 -21.73
CA VAL A 38 2.83 2.43 -20.73
C VAL A 38 4.22 2.04 -21.20
N TRP A 39 4.39 0.82 -21.72
CA TRP A 39 5.67 0.34 -22.25
C TRP A 39 6.23 1.26 -23.33
N ARG A 40 5.39 1.62 -24.30
CA ARG A 40 5.76 2.53 -25.39
C ARG A 40 6.02 3.95 -24.90
N ASP A 41 5.11 4.50 -24.10
CA ASP A 41 5.13 5.90 -23.68
C ASP A 41 6.30 6.19 -22.73
N ASN A 42 6.78 5.19 -21.97
CA ASN A 42 7.98 5.28 -21.13
C ASN A 42 9.27 4.85 -21.85
N ASN A 43 9.21 4.52 -23.15
CA ASN A 43 10.35 4.03 -23.94
C ASN A 43 11.09 2.84 -23.29
N MET A 44 10.34 1.91 -22.71
CA MET A 44 10.91 0.73 -22.04
C MET A 44 11.57 -0.19 -23.07
N LYS A 45 12.79 -0.67 -22.76
CA LYS A 45 13.59 -1.51 -23.66
C LYS A 45 13.71 -2.94 -23.16
N THR A 46 13.54 -3.15 -21.88
CA THR A 46 13.73 -4.43 -21.21
C THR A 46 12.62 -4.67 -20.19
N MET A 47 12.37 -5.94 -19.86
CA MET A 47 11.46 -6.30 -18.77
C MET A 47 11.93 -5.76 -17.41
N ARG A 48 13.22 -5.44 -17.26
CA ARG A 48 13.77 -4.72 -16.10
C ARG A 48 13.15 -3.32 -15.96
N ASP A 49 13.08 -2.56 -17.04
CA ASP A 49 12.51 -1.20 -17.04
C ASP A 49 11.04 -1.23 -16.62
N PHE A 50 10.29 -2.21 -17.14
CA PHE A 50 8.89 -2.41 -16.76
C PHE A 50 8.73 -2.82 -15.29
N LEU A 51 9.59 -3.71 -14.79
CA LEU A 51 9.55 -4.14 -13.40
C LEU A 51 9.89 -2.98 -12.44
N GLU A 52 10.88 -2.17 -12.78
CA GLU A 52 11.23 -0.97 -12.01
C GLU A 52 10.07 0.01 -11.96
N TRP A 53 9.46 0.32 -13.11
CA TRP A 53 8.28 1.17 -13.17
C TRP A 53 7.12 0.63 -12.33
N TYR A 54 6.83 -0.67 -12.44
CA TYR A 54 5.76 -1.32 -11.70
C TYR A 54 5.98 -1.24 -10.19
N ASN A 55 7.19 -1.58 -9.72
CA ASN A 55 7.52 -1.53 -8.29
C ASN A 55 7.51 -0.10 -7.75
N ASN A 56 8.00 0.87 -8.52
CA ASN A 56 7.98 2.27 -8.10
C ASN A 56 6.54 2.80 -7.96
N ARG A 57 5.61 2.35 -8.82
CA ARG A 57 4.18 2.68 -8.72
C ARG A 57 3.52 2.15 -7.45
N ASP A 58 3.96 1.00 -6.93
CA ASP A 58 3.42 0.41 -5.71
C ASP A 58 4.09 0.97 -4.44
N VAL A 59 5.42 1.05 -4.44
CA VAL A 59 6.22 1.45 -3.27
C VAL A 59 6.10 2.94 -2.98
N GLY A 60 6.02 3.80 -3.99
CA GLY A 60 5.95 5.25 -3.80
C GLY A 60 4.76 5.69 -2.93
N PRO A 61 3.52 5.37 -3.32
CA PRO A 61 2.33 5.66 -2.51
C PRO A 61 2.37 5.00 -1.13
N PHE A 62 2.92 3.80 -1.02
CA PHE A 62 3.08 3.11 0.25
C PHE A 62 3.99 3.86 1.23
N LEU A 63 5.13 4.38 0.76
CA LEU A 63 6.02 5.20 1.57
C LEU A 63 5.35 6.49 2.04
N GLN A 64 4.56 7.13 1.16
CA GLN A 64 3.78 8.32 1.51
C GLN A 64 2.74 8.00 2.60
N ALA A 65 2.02 6.88 2.46
CA ALA A 65 1.05 6.44 3.45
C ALA A 65 1.71 6.17 4.81
N ILE A 66 2.88 5.51 4.82
CA ILE A 66 3.66 5.28 6.04
C ILE A 66 4.05 6.60 6.69
N ALA A 67 4.55 7.57 5.93
CA ALA A 67 4.97 8.86 6.47
C ALA A 67 3.79 9.57 7.16
N MET A 68 2.62 9.61 6.51
CA MET A 68 1.41 10.19 7.08
C MET A 68 0.94 9.46 8.34
N GLN A 69 1.00 8.13 8.32
CA GLN A 69 0.59 7.30 9.46
C GLN A 69 1.57 7.48 10.65
N PHE A 70 2.85 7.63 10.36
CA PHE A 70 3.88 7.87 11.35
C PHE A 70 3.71 9.23 12.02
N ASP A 71 3.45 10.29 11.27
CA ASP A 71 3.15 11.61 11.82
C ASP A 71 1.88 11.58 12.69
N PHE A 72 0.84 10.85 12.27
CA PHE A 72 -0.40 10.71 13.02
C PHE A 72 -0.19 10.08 14.41
N TYR A 73 0.62 9.02 14.52
CA TYR A 73 0.90 8.35 15.79
C TYR A 73 1.95 9.10 16.63
N ARG A 74 2.94 9.73 15.99
CA ARG A 74 3.95 10.54 16.66
C ARG A 74 3.33 11.73 17.39
N GLN A 75 2.32 12.38 16.82
CA GLN A 75 1.53 13.44 17.49
C GLN A 75 0.84 12.96 18.79
N ARG A 76 0.70 11.63 18.96
CA ARG A 76 0.11 10.99 20.14
C ARG A 76 1.16 10.37 21.05
N GLU A 77 2.44 10.63 20.81
CA GLU A 77 3.57 10.07 21.56
C GLU A 77 3.62 8.53 21.48
N ILE A 78 3.17 7.98 20.34
CA ILE A 78 3.20 6.54 20.05
C ILE A 78 4.13 6.31 18.86
N ASP A 79 5.12 5.45 19.06
CA ASP A 79 5.96 4.93 17.98
C ASP A 79 5.25 3.74 17.34
N MET A 80 4.74 3.97 16.13
CA MET A 80 3.98 2.96 15.39
C MET A 80 4.73 1.64 15.21
N PHE A 81 6.05 1.66 15.07
CA PHE A 81 6.85 0.47 14.78
C PHE A 81 7.42 -0.20 16.03
N LYS A 82 7.53 0.53 17.14
CA LYS A 82 8.01 -0.03 18.43
C LYS A 82 6.87 -0.42 19.37
N ASP A 83 5.84 0.41 19.44
CA ASP A 83 4.73 0.24 20.39
C ASP A 83 3.60 -0.62 19.80
N GLY A 84 3.61 -0.84 18.49
CA GLY A 84 2.60 -1.62 17.76
C GLY A 84 3.19 -2.79 17.00
N ILE A 85 2.97 -4.01 17.48
CA ILE A 85 3.19 -5.23 16.68
C ILE A 85 2.06 -5.39 15.64
N SER A 86 0.87 -4.88 15.97
CA SER A 86 -0.32 -4.93 15.11
C SER A 86 -1.22 -3.71 15.34
N VAL A 87 -2.14 -3.45 14.40
CA VAL A 87 -3.11 -2.35 14.47
C VAL A 87 -3.97 -2.40 15.76
N PRO A 88 -4.41 -3.58 16.26
CA PRO A 88 -5.03 -3.68 17.58
C PRO A 88 -4.15 -3.20 18.74
N GLY A 89 -2.84 -3.47 18.69
CA GLY A 89 -1.88 -3.00 19.70
C GLY A 89 -1.82 -1.47 19.77
N LEU A 90 -1.71 -0.81 18.61
CA LEU A 90 -1.73 0.65 18.50
C LEU A 90 -3.05 1.26 18.96
N THR A 91 -4.16 0.59 18.64
CA THR A 91 -5.50 1.00 19.08
C THR A 91 -5.63 0.91 20.60
N CYS A 92 -5.09 -0.13 21.23
CA CYS A 92 -5.09 -0.28 22.68
C CYS A 92 -4.23 0.79 23.38
N CYS A 93 -3.04 1.09 22.87
CA CYS A 93 -2.18 2.14 23.42
C CYS A 93 -2.84 3.52 23.30
N THR A 94 -3.35 3.87 22.12
CA THR A 94 -4.11 5.13 21.94
C THR A 94 -5.32 5.19 22.86
N TYR A 95 -6.05 4.08 23.03
CA TYR A 95 -7.21 4.00 23.91
C TYR A 95 -6.86 4.28 25.37
N SER A 96 -5.83 3.58 25.88
CA SER A 96 -5.34 3.74 27.25
C SER A 96 -4.90 5.18 27.53
N MET A 97 -4.22 5.82 26.57
CA MET A 97 -3.83 7.23 26.69
C MET A 97 -5.03 8.18 26.76
N ILE A 98 -6.05 7.99 25.90
CA ILE A 98 -7.24 8.86 25.89
C ILE A 98 -8.05 8.69 27.19
N CYS A 99 -8.23 7.46 27.66
CA CYS A 99 -8.90 7.18 28.93
C CYS A 99 -8.18 7.84 30.11
N ARG A 100 -6.84 7.76 30.16
CA ARG A 100 -6.02 8.43 31.20
C ARG A 100 -6.11 9.95 31.11
N ARG A 101 -6.02 10.54 29.91
CA ARG A 101 -6.07 12.01 29.73
C ARG A 101 -7.45 12.62 30.01
N ARG A 102 -8.53 11.90 29.73
CA ARG A 102 -9.90 12.41 29.91
C ARG A 102 -10.57 11.95 31.20
N CYS A 103 -9.91 11.13 32.02
CA CYS A 103 -10.50 10.47 33.20
C CYS A 103 -11.79 9.71 32.86
N ILE A 104 -11.84 9.09 31.68
CA ILE A 104 -13.01 8.35 31.17
C ILE A 104 -12.78 6.86 31.35
N SER A 105 -13.80 6.12 31.82
CA SER A 105 -13.69 4.67 31.99
C SER A 105 -13.49 3.96 30.65
N PRO A 106 -12.67 2.89 30.60
CA PRO A 106 -12.50 2.02 29.44
C PRO A 106 -13.77 1.38 28.86
N SER A 107 -14.92 1.51 29.50
CA SER A 107 -16.20 0.93 29.05
C SER A 107 -17.09 1.92 28.30
N SER A 108 -16.76 3.21 28.27
CA SER A 108 -17.69 4.27 27.82
C SER A 108 -17.35 4.89 26.45
N MET A 109 -16.21 4.57 25.86
CA MET A 109 -15.75 5.19 24.61
C MET A 109 -15.90 4.25 23.41
N LYS A 110 -16.81 4.57 22.49
CA LYS A 110 -17.07 3.78 21.28
C LYS A 110 -15.86 3.85 20.33
N GLN A 111 -15.29 2.70 19.96
CA GLN A 111 -14.14 2.51 19.05
C GLN A 111 -14.26 3.23 17.69
N THR A 112 -15.46 3.66 17.33
CA THR A 112 -15.85 4.18 16.02
C THR A 112 -15.10 5.46 15.61
N LYS A 113 -14.77 6.36 16.54
CA LYS A 113 -14.16 7.67 16.17
C LYS A 113 -12.71 7.58 15.69
N ILE A 114 -11.92 6.64 16.22
CA ILE A 114 -10.52 6.45 15.79
C ILE A 114 -10.48 5.80 14.41
N TYR A 115 -11.30 4.77 14.20
CA TYR A 115 -11.38 4.05 12.93
C TYR A 115 -11.90 4.94 11.78
N ILE A 116 -12.88 5.83 12.05
CA ILE A 116 -13.39 6.79 11.07
C ILE A 116 -12.28 7.77 10.61
N ASN A 117 -11.43 8.25 11.52
CA ASN A 117 -10.34 9.15 11.13
C ASN A 117 -9.23 8.42 10.35
N TYR A 118 -8.95 7.16 10.70
CA TYR A 118 -8.02 6.32 9.95
C TYR A 118 -8.50 6.04 8.52
N LEU A 119 -9.79 5.72 8.34
CA LEU A 119 -10.39 5.53 7.02
C LEU A 119 -10.36 6.80 6.16
N LYS A 120 -10.53 7.98 6.76
CA LYS A 120 -10.41 9.27 6.06
C LYS A 120 -9.00 9.52 5.52
N ILE A 121 -7.96 9.14 6.28
CA ILE A 121 -6.56 9.24 5.85
C ILE A 121 -6.32 8.31 4.66
N ILE A 122 -6.74 7.05 4.73
CA ILE A 122 -6.57 6.08 3.62
C ILE A 122 -7.30 6.55 2.36
N SER A 123 -8.54 7.06 2.48
CA SER A 123 -9.28 7.57 1.32
C SER A 123 -8.65 8.80 0.66
N SER A 124 -7.84 9.57 1.40
CA SER A 124 -7.14 10.74 0.86
C SER A 124 -5.85 10.40 0.10
N VAL A 125 -5.27 9.21 0.35
CA VAL A 125 -4.05 8.75 -0.34
C VAL A 125 -4.38 8.03 -1.66
N GLY A 126 -5.53 7.37 -1.75
CA GLY A 126 -5.96 6.65 -2.96
C GLY A 126 -6.44 7.51 -4.14
N GLN A 127 -6.31 8.85 -4.06
CA GLN A 127 -6.69 9.79 -5.13
C GLN A 127 -5.50 10.44 -5.84
N ALA A 128 -4.26 10.05 -5.51
CA ALA A 128 -3.02 10.58 -6.11
C ALA A 128 -2.42 9.61 -7.15
#